data_AF-A0AAJ7DZR8-F1
#
_entry.id   AF-A0AAJ7DZR8-F1
#
_cell.length_a   1.000
_cell.length_b   1.000
_cell.length_c   1.000
_cell.angle_alpha   90.00
_cell.angle_beta   90.00
_cell.angle_gamma   90.00
#
_symmetry.space_group_name_H-M   'P 1'
#
loop_
_entity.id
_entity.type
_entity.pdbx_description
1 polymer ?
#
loop_
_entity_poly.entity_id
_entity_poly.type
_entity_poly.pdbx_seq_one_letter_code
_entity_poly.pdbx_strand_id
1 'polypeptide(L)'
;MLVSPLMGPVMSLAFGTIIADKKLQRIGIKSLSLGIFLSIIFGFIFGLLLITTIPSSDSDWPTNEMKERSLWMGVLWALPSGTAVAIALLQGSNGPLIGVAISASLLPPVVNCIKEVAAPYTSTTKLRRFWEHDIQLVRNSNITDINLSNSR
;
A
#
# COMPACT_ATOMS: atom_id res chain seq x y z
N MET A 1 13.04 9.39 13.69
CA MET A 1 12.79 10.41 14.73
C MET A 1 11.95 11.60 14.24
N LEU A 2 11.18 11.48 13.14
CA LEU A 2 10.32 12.56 12.60
C LEU A 2 8.85 12.51 13.07
N VAL A 3 8.45 11.48 13.83
CA VAL A 3 7.04 11.32 14.28
C VAL A 3 6.77 11.94 15.65
N SER A 4 7.83 12.25 16.42
CA SER A 4 7.74 12.94 17.72
C SER A 4 6.95 14.28 17.67
N PRO A 5 7.12 15.16 16.66
CA PRO A 5 6.32 16.39 16.59
C PRO A 5 4.84 16.16 16.22
N LEU A 6 4.50 15.04 15.57
CA LEU A 6 3.14 14.76 15.07
C LEU A 6 2.28 13.99 16.10
N MET A 7 2.92 13.38 17.10
CA MET A 7 2.27 12.61 18.15
C MET A 7 1.42 13.48 19.10
N GLY A 8 1.81 14.73 19.33
CA GLY A 8 1.07 15.70 20.15
C GLY A 8 -0.31 16.09 19.56
N PRO A 9 -0.37 16.53 18.29
CA PRO A 9 -1.63 16.81 17.59
C PRO A 9 -2.63 15.65 17.58
N VAL A 10 -2.15 14.43 17.31
CA VAL A 10 -3.01 13.24 17.19
C VAL A 10 -3.59 12.84 18.55
N MET A 11 -2.78 12.86 19.61
CA MET A 11 -3.27 12.60 20.97
C MET A 11 -4.22 13.71 21.48
N SER A 12 -3.94 14.98 21.17
CA SER A 12 -4.84 16.11 21.46
C SER A 12 -6.21 15.94 20.81
N LEU A 13 -6.24 15.42 19.57
CA LEU A 13 -7.49 15.14 18.85
C LEU A 13 -8.26 13.99 19.50
N ALA A 14 -7.59 12.89 19.85
CA ALA A 14 -8.20 11.71 20.48
C ALA A 14 -8.81 12.05 21.86
N PHE A 15 -8.06 12.72 22.73
CA PHE A 15 -8.57 13.18 24.03
C PHE A 15 -9.66 14.24 23.88
N GLY A 16 -9.51 15.17 22.92
CA GLY A 16 -10.57 16.13 22.61
C GLY A 16 -11.87 15.45 22.16
N THR A 17 -11.78 14.33 21.44
CA THR A 17 -12.94 13.55 20.98
C THR A 17 -13.61 12.80 22.12
N ILE A 18 -12.83 12.19 23.02
CA ILE A 18 -13.34 11.45 24.19
C ILE A 18 -13.97 12.39 25.22
N ILE A 19 -13.37 13.56 25.47
CA ILE A 19 -13.81 14.53 26.50
C ILE A 19 -14.89 15.48 25.95
N ALA A 20 -15.16 15.46 24.64
CA ALA A 20 -16.05 16.40 23.93
C ALA A 20 -15.70 17.90 24.14
N ASP A 21 -14.44 18.20 24.47
CA ASP A 21 -13.97 19.59 24.59
C ASP A 21 -13.61 20.16 23.21
N LYS A 22 -14.47 21.05 22.72
CA LYS A 22 -14.33 21.70 21.41
C LYS A 22 -13.08 22.58 21.30
N LYS A 23 -12.52 23.07 22.41
CA LYS A 23 -11.31 23.90 22.41
C LYS A 23 -10.07 23.04 22.11
N LEU A 24 -9.99 21.87 22.74
CA LEU A 24 -8.90 20.91 22.54
C LEU A 24 -8.96 20.26 21.15
N GLN A 25 -10.15 19.90 20.67
CA GLN A 25 -10.34 19.39 19.31
C GLN A 25 -9.90 20.39 18.24
N ARG A 26 -10.24 21.68 18.38
CA ARG A 26 -9.85 22.70 17.40
C ARG A 26 -8.33 22.88 17.30
N ILE A 27 -7.60 22.71 18.39
CA ILE A 27 -6.13 22.81 18.39
C ILE A 27 -5.51 21.62 17.65
N GLY A 28 -6.01 20.40 17.91
CA GLY A 28 -5.63 19.19 17.18
C GLY A 28 -5.95 19.28 15.69
N ILE A 29 -7.17 19.72 15.33
CA ILE A 29 -7.60 19.87 13.92
C ILE A 29 -6.77 20.93 13.19
N LYS A 30 -6.49 22.07 13.83
CA LYS A 30 -5.67 23.14 13.21
C LYS A 30 -4.26 22.67 12.89
N SER A 31 -3.62 21.96 13.81
CA SER A 31 -2.26 21.44 13.60
C SER A 31 -2.21 20.31 12.56
N LEU A 32 -3.21 19.42 12.55
CA LEU A 32 -3.32 18.35 11.56
C LEU A 32 -3.58 18.91 10.14
N SER A 33 -4.48 19.89 10.03
CA SER A 33 -4.78 20.57 8.77
C SER A 33 -3.58 21.33 8.21
N LEU A 34 -2.75 21.93 9.07
CA LEU A 34 -1.54 22.65 8.66
C LEU A 34 -0.48 21.68 8.12
N GLY A 35 -0.35 20.50 8.72
CA GLY A 35 0.53 19.43 8.23
C GLY A 35 0.11 18.89 6.86
N ILE A 36 -1.19 18.62 6.66
CA ILE A 36 -1.76 18.19 5.37
C ILE A 36 -1.52 19.26 4.30
N PHE A 37 -1.76 20.53 4.63
CA PHE A 37 -1.56 21.64 3.73
C PHE A 37 -0.10 21.79 3.30
N LEU A 38 0.85 21.70 4.26
CA LEU A 38 2.28 21.70 3.96
C LEU A 38 2.68 20.53 3.07
N SER A 39 2.18 19.32 3.35
CA SER A 39 2.49 18.13 2.54
C SER A 39 1.98 18.26 1.11
N ILE A 40 0.79 18.83 0.91
CA ILE A 40 0.23 19.11 -0.42
C ILE A 40 1.10 20.12 -1.15
N ILE A 41 1.50 21.22 -0.49
CA ILE A 41 2.35 22.24 -1.10
C ILE A 41 3.70 21.65 -1.53
N PHE A 42 4.35 20.89 -0.64
CA PHE A 42 5.63 20.26 -0.96
C PHE A 42 5.50 19.24 -2.09
N GLY A 43 4.47 18.37 -2.05
CA GLY A 43 4.21 17.41 -3.12
C GLY A 43 3.89 18.08 -4.45
N PHE A 44 3.13 19.18 -4.42
CA PHE A 44 2.80 19.97 -5.61
C PHE A 44 4.03 20.64 -6.21
N ILE A 45 4.87 21.28 -5.39
CA ILE A 45 6.13 21.89 -5.83
C ILE A 45 7.05 20.83 -6.42
N PHE A 46 7.21 19.69 -5.75
CA PHE A 46 8.07 18.61 -6.22
C PHE A 46 7.54 17.97 -7.52
N GLY A 47 6.22 17.80 -7.64
CA GLY A 47 5.56 17.31 -8.86
C GLY A 47 5.74 18.27 -10.04
N LEU A 48 5.64 19.58 -9.80
CA LEU A 48 5.88 20.60 -10.82
C LEU A 48 7.36 20.65 -11.23
N LEU A 49 8.27 20.47 -10.27
CA LEU A 49 9.72 20.37 -10.51
C LEU A 49 10.07 19.14 -11.36
N LEU A 50 9.48 17.97 -11.05
CA LEU A 50 9.67 16.76 -11.84
C LEU A 50 9.15 16.91 -13.27
N ILE A 51 8.02 17.59 -13.47
CA ILE A 51 7.43 17.80 -14.81
C ILE A 51 8.33 18.67 -15.71
N THR A 52 9.13 19.58 -15.14
CA THR A 52 10.04 20.43 -15.90
C THR A 52 11.42 19.79 -16.13
N THR A 53 11.85 18.88 -15.24
CA THR A 53 13.18 18.24 -15.34
C THR A 53 13.23 16.98 -16.18
N ILE A 54 12.10 16.37 -16.52
CA ILE A 54 12.07 15.20 -17.40
C ILE A 54 12.01 15.73 -18.85
N PRO A 55 13.10 15.63 -19.64
CA PRO A 55 13.10 16.11 -21.01
C PRO A 55 12.08 15.30 -21.83
N SER A 56 11.24 16.02 -22.57
CA SER A 56 10.28 15.49 -23.56
C SER A 56 10.99 14.84 -24.75
N SER A 57 11.78 13.78 -24.51
CA SER A 57 12.36 12.95 -25.56
C SER A 57 11.71 11.56 -25.54
N ASP A 58 10.77 11.36 -26.46
CA ASP A 58 10.36 10.08 -27.03
C ASP A 58 9.95 8.93 -26.09
N SER A 59 9.15 9.22 -25.06
CA SER A 59 8.29 8.17 -24.52
C SER A 59 6.92 8.73 -24.19
N ASP A 60 5.89 8.10 -24.76
CA ASP A 60 4.46 8.34 -24.56
C ASP A 60 4.08 8.33 -23.07
N TRP A 61 4.40 9.40 -22.37
CA TRP A 61 4.03 9.63 -20.98
C TRP A 61 3.06 10.82 -20.93
N PRO A 62 1.80 10.63 -20.49
CA PRO A 62 1.18 9.42 -19.96
C PRO A 62 0.40 8.62 -21.02
N THR A 63 0.73 7.34 -21.21
CA THR A 63 -0.01 6.41 -22.08
C THR A 63 -1.44 6.17 -21.55
N ASN A 64 -2.44 6.02 -22.42
CA ASN A 64 -3.84 5.77 -22.02
C ASN A 64 -4.02 4.54 -21.11
N GLU A 65 -3.18 3.51 -21.25
CA GLU A 65 -3.14 2.32 -20.39
C GLU A 65 -2.77 2.62 -18.92
N MET A 66 -2.02 3.69 -18.64
CA MET A 66 -1.63 4.08 -17.27
C MET A 66 -2.75 4.83 -16.54
N LYS A 67 -3.68 5.46 -17.27
CA LYS A 67 -4.83 6.16 -16.69
C LYS A 67 -5.93 5.20 -16.22
N GLU A 68 -6.18 4.12 -16.97
CA GLU A 68 -7.29 3.21 -16.65
C GLU A 68 -6.96 2.17 -15.57
N ARG A 69 -5.71 1.69 -15.50
CA ARG A 69 -5.31 0.69 -14.48
C ARG A 69 -5.10 1.26 -13.07
N SER A 70 -4.93 2.57 -12.94
CA SER A 70 -4.53 3.20 -11.67
C SER A 70 -5.69 3.35 -10.68
N LEU A 71 -6.91 3.63 -11.16
CA LEU A 71 -8.03 3.97 -10.29
C LEU A 71 -8.50 2.78 -9.44
N TRP A 72 -8.73 1.61 -10.04
CA TRP A 72 -9.19 0.43 -9.31
C TRP A 72 -8.14 -0.07 -8.31
N MET A 73 -6.87 -0.11 -8.71
CA MET A 73 -5.79 -0.55 -7.85
C MET A 73 -5.49 0.45 -6.72
N GLY A 74 -5.62 1.75 -7.00
CA GLY A 74 -5.50 2.80 -6.01
C GLY A 74 -6.61 2.75 -4.97
N VAL A 75 -7.87 2.53 -5.37
CA VAL A 75 -9.00 2.36 -4.44
C VAL A 75 -8.81 1.11 -3.57
N LEU A 76 -8.37 0.00 -4.16
CA LEU A 76 -8.10 -1.24 -3.42
C LEU A 76 -7.00 -1.09 -2.36
N TRP A 77 -6.04 -0.18 -2.57
CA TRP A 77 -4.96 0.11 -1.63
C TRP A 77 -5.36 1.19 -0.61
N ALA A 78 -6.15 2.18 -1.04
CA ALA A 78 -6.61 3.29 -0.21
C ALA A 78 -7.56 2.84 0.90
N LEU A 79 -8.45 1.89 0.63
CA LEU A 79 -9.38 1.35 1.63
C LEU A 79 -8.65 0.70 2.82
N PRO A 80 -7.79 -0.32 2.64
CA PRO A 80 -7.07 -0.93 3.74
C PRO A 80 -6.07 0.02 4.41
N SER A 81 -5.43 0.94 3.67
CA SER A 81 -4.55 1.95 4.27
C SER A 81 -5.31 2.91 5.19
N GLY A 82 -6.47 3.41 4.74
CA GLY A 82 -7.34 4.27 5.55
C GLY A 82 -7.88 3.56 6.80
N THR A 83 -8.30 2.30 6.66
CA THR A 83 -8.76 1.49 7.79
C THR A 83 -7.62 1.18 8.78
N ALA A 84 -6.42 0.87 8.30
CA ALA A 84 -5.25 0.62 9.16
C ALA A 84 -4.88 1.87 9.98
N VAL A 85 -4.94 3.06 9.38
CA VAL A 85 -4.74 4.33 10.08
C VAL A 85 -5.84 4.56 11.12
N ALA A 86 -7.12 4.34 10.79
CA ALA A 86 -8.22 4.49 11.75
C ALA A 86 -8.11 3.54 12.96
N ILE A 87 -7.74 2.27 12.72
CA ILE A 87 -7.54 1.27 13.78
C ILE A 87 -6.32 1.63 14.64
N ALA A 88 -5.22 2.10 14.02
CA ALA A 88 -4.05 2.55 14.74
C ALA A 88 -4.35 3.72 15.69
N LEU A 89 -5.23 4.63 15.28
CA LEU A 89 -5.70 5.74 16.12
C LEU A 89 -6.56 5.27 17.29
N LEU A 90 -7.43 4.28 17.08
CA LEU A 90 -8.32 3.72 18.11
C LEU A 90 -7.56 2.98 19.22
N GLN A 91 -6.40 2.40 18.93
CA GLN A 91 -5.61 1.66 19.94
C GLN A 91 -4.91 2.57 20.95
N GLY A 92 -4.96 3.90 20.79
CA GLY A 92 -4.38 4.84 21.77
C GLY A 92 -2.87 4.73 21.96
N SER A 93 -2.18 3.94 21.13
CA SER A 93 -0.73 3.78 21.14
C SER A 93 -0.16 4.21 19.80
N ASN A 94 0.99 4.88 19.82
CA ASN A 94 1.58 5.45 18.61
C ASN A 94 2.36 4.42 17.78
N GLY A 95 2.68 3.26 18.36
CA GLY A 95 3.44 2.19 17.71
C GLY A 95 2.83 1.67 16.40
N PRO A 96 1.52 1.35 16.35
CA PRO A 96 0.83 0.87 15.16
C PRO A 96 0.88 1.86 13.98
N LEU A 97 0.77 3.17 14.24
CA LEU A 97 0.74 4.19 13.19
C LEU A 97 2.12 4.35 12.52
N ILE A 98 3.20 4.30 13.30
CA ILE A 98 4.57 4.28 12.79
C ILE A 98 4.83 3.00 11.97
N GLY A 99 4.33 1.85 12.42
CA GLY A 99 4.50 0.57 11.73
C GLY A 99 3.92 0.57 10.32
N VAL A 100 2.69 1.07 10.15
CA VAL A 100 2.03 1.14 8.82
C VAL A 100 2.79 2.05 7.86
N ALA A 101 3.27 3.21 8.33
CA ALA A 101 4.03 4.15 7.49
C ALA A 101 5.38 3.57 7.03
N ILE A 102 6.08 2.86 7.92
CA ILE A 102 7.36 2.21 7.59
C ILE A 102 7.12 1.06 6.59
N SER A 103 6.12 0.21 6.82
CA SER A 103 5.78 -0.89 5.91
C SER A 103 5.36 -0.41 4.52
N ALA A 104 4.60 0.67 4.44
CA ALA A 104 4.21 1.28 3.16
C ALA A 104 5.42 1.82 2.38
N SER A 105 6.38 2.44 3.07
CA SER A 105 7.63 2.94 2.47
C SER A 105 8.57 1.81 2.01
N LEU A 106 8.54 0.67 2.70
CA LEU A 106 9.31 -0.53 2.34
C LEU A 106 8.67 -1.36 1.22
N LEU A 107 7.40 -1.15 0.90
CA LEU A 107 6.72 -1.94 -0.13
C LEU A 107 7.35 -1.75 -1.53
N PRO A 108 7.66 -0.53 -2.02
CA PRO A 108 8.34 -0.34 -3.30
C PRO A 108 9.71 -1.05 -3.41
N PRO A 109 10.66 -0.90 -2.46
CA PRO A 109 11.94 -1.60 -2.55
C PRO A 109 11.79 -3.12 -2.42
N VAL A 110 10.89 -3.61 -1.56
CA VAL A 110 10.64 -5.06 -1.42
C VAL A 110 10.10 -5.66 -2.71
N VAL A 111 9.13 -5.02 -3.36
CA VAL A 111 8.58 -5.50 -4.63
C VAL A 111 9.65 -5.50 -5.72
N ASN A 112 10.52 -4.48 -5.74
CA ASN A 112 11.58 -4.39 -6.74
C ASN A 112 12.67 -5.47 -6.51
N CYS A 113 13.07 -5.71 -5.25
CA CYS A 113 13.97 -6.81 -4.89
C CYS A 113 13.35 -8.17 -5.21
N ILE A 114 12.05 -8.38 -4.94
CA ILE A 114 11.36 -9.61 -5.33
C ILE A 114 11.36 -9.76 -6.85
N LYS A 115 11.11 -8.71 -7.62
CA LYS A 115 11.13 -8.78 -9.08
C LYS A 115 12.53 -9.13 -9.62
N GLU A 116 13.58 -8.47 -9.13
CA GLU A 116 14.98 -8.73 -9.51
C GLU A 116 15.44 -10.13 -9.07
N VAL A 117 15.19 -10.51 -7.82
CA VAL A 117 15.61 -11.80 -7.27
C VAL A 117 14.76 -12.94 -7.83
N ALA A 118 13.47 -12.75 -8.08
CA ALA A 118 12.59 -13.76 -8.67
C ALA A 118 12.62 -13.81 -10.19
N ALA A 119 13.15 -12.82 -10.91
CA ALA A 119 13.34 -12.89 -12.36
C ALA A 119 14.13 -14.15 -12.83
N PRO A 120 15.23 -14.56 -12.16
CA PRO A 120 15.90 -15.82 -12.50
C PRO A 120 15.12 -17.08 -12.04
N TYR A 121 14.30 -17.01 -10.99
CA TYR A 121 13.53 -18.18 -10.51
C TYR A 121 12.19 -18.39 -11.23
N THR A 122 11.52 -17.31 -11.65
CA THR A 122 10.25 -17.34 -12.41
C THR A 122 10.47 -17.81 -13.86
N SER A 123 11.70 -17.69 -14.37
CA SER A 123 12.10 -18.17 -15.71
C SER A 123 12.74 -19.55 -15.70
N THR A 124 12.77 -20.26 -14.57
CA THR A 124 13.29 -21.64 -14.55
C THR A 124 12.27 -22.57 -15.21
N THR A 125 12.65 -23.24 -16.30
CA THR A 125 11.79 -24.15 -17.09
C THR A 125 11.11 -25.24 -16.24
N LYS A 126 11.70 -25.59 -15.09
CA LYS A 126 11.13 -26.52 -14.09
C LYS A 126 9.90 -25.95 -13.36
N LEU A 127 9.90 -24.68 -12.95
CA LEU A 127 8.79 -24.11 -12.17
C LEU A 127 7.54 -23.89 -13.02
N ARG A 128 7.74 -23.47 -14.28
CA ARG A 128 6.66 -23.38 -15.28
C ARG A 128 6.08 -24.76 -15.61
N ARG A 129 6.93 -25.77 -15.82
CA ARG A 129 6.47 -27.16 -16.02
C ARG A 129 5.73 -27.71 -14.79
N PHE A 130 6.16 -27.38 -13.58
CA PHE A 130 5.47 -27.81 -12.36
C PHE A 130 4.04 -27.25 -12.30
N TRP A 131 3.89 -25.95 -12.55
CA TRP A 131 2.58 -25.29 -12.52
C TRP A 131 1.66 -25.68 -13.68
N GLU A 132 2.20 -25.87 -14.88
CA GLU A 132 1.41 -26.21 -16.07
C GLU A 132 1.13 -27.72 -16.19
N HIS A 133 2.10 -28.57 -15.86
CA HIS A 133 2.05 -30.00 -16.17
C HIS A 133 1.86 -30.86 -14.93
N ASP A 134 2.71 -30.71 -13.90
CA ASP A 134 2.67 -31.59 -12.72
C ASP A 134 1.40 -31.38 -11.89
N ILE A 135 0.94 -30.14 -11.71
CA ILE A 135 -0.30 -29.85 -10.99
C ILE A 135 -1.52 -30.44 -11.71
N GLN A 136 -1.53 -30.45 -13.05
CA GLN A 136 -2.64 -31.00 -13.82
C GLN A 136 -2.64 -32.53 -13.74
N LEU A 137 -1.47 -33.16 -13.80
CA LEU A 137 -1.33 -34.60 -13.64
C LEU A 137 -1.80 -35.08 -12.27
N VAL A 138 -1.35 -34.44 -11.19
CA VAL A 138 -1.77 -34.80 -9.83
C VAL A 138 -3.28 -34.60 -9.63
N ARG A 139 -3.85 -33.53 -10.18
CA ARG A 139 -5.30 -33.29 -10.12
C ARG A 139 -6.09 -34.38 -10.82
N ASN A 140 -5.67 -34.78 -12.01
CA ASN A 140 -6.36 -35.80 -12.78
C ASN A 140 -6.25 -37.18 -12.12
N SER A 141 -5.07 -37.55 -11.60
CA SER A 141 -4.88 -38.79 -10.83
C SER A 141 -5.78 -38.85 -9.60
N ASN A 142 -5.88 -37.74 -8.85
CA ASN A 142 -6.73 -37.69 -7.67
C ASN A 142 -8.23 -37.81 -8.02
N ILE A 143 -8.68 -37.21 -9.13
CA ILE A 143 -10.07 -37.35 -9.61
C ILE A 143 -10.36 -38.80 -10.04
N THR A 144 -9.42 -39.48 -10.70
CA THR A 144 -9.59 -40.89 -11.08
C THR A 144 -9.67 -41.82 -9.88
N ASP A 145 -8.84 -41.61 -8.85
CA ASP A 145 -8.87 -42.41 -7.63
C ASP A 145 -10.19 -42.24 -6.86
N ILE A 146 -10.72 -41.01 -6.80
CA ILE A 146 -12.03 -40.75 -6.19
C ILE A 146 -13.16 -41.48 -6.93
N ASN A 147 -13.15 -41.50 -8.26
CA ASN A 147 -14.18 -42.18 -9.05
C ASN A 147 -14.11 -43.71 -8.94
N LEU A 148 -12.90 -44.28 -8.79
CA LEU A 148 -12.71 -45.71 -8.57
C LEU A 148 -13.12 -46.14 -7.16
N SER A 149 -12.95 -45.27 -6.16
CA SER A 149 -13.42 -45.49 -4.80
C SER A 149 -14.96 -45.50 -4.72
N ASN A 150 -15.63 -44.61 -5.46
CA ASN A 150 -17.10 -44.47 -5.43
C ASN A 150 -17.85 -45.53 -6.25
N SER A 151 -17.12 -46.39 -6.98
CA SER A 151 -17.65 -47.47 -7.83
C SER A 151 -17.47 -48.86 -7.20
N ARG A 152 -16.90 -48.94 -5.99
CA ARG A 152 -16.87 -50.15 -5.14
C ARG A 152 -17.83 -49.99 -3.99
#